data_AF-L8EYM6-F1
#
_entry.id   AF-L8EYM6-F1
#
_cell.length_a   1.000
_cell.length_b   1.000
_cell.length_c   1.000
_cell.angle_alpha   90.00
_cell.angle_beta   90.00
_cell.angle_gamma   90.00
#
_symmetry.space_group_name_H-M   'P 1'
#
loop_
_entity.id
_entity.type
_entity.pdbx_description
1 polymer ?
#
loop_
_entity_poly.entity_id
_entity_poly.type
_entity_poly.pdbx_seq_one_letter_code
_entity_poly.pdbx_strand_id
1 'polypeptide(L)'
;MKPQPTFADAATIQRTITTALSMRHGRTSMTTLADLDGHLRRHIASLLPEAEEAADALWRGSIDWSRQAGVLDAIREHTQPLPTSPLSALADVEQRARHCQWLLDQHAPPV
;
A
#
# COMPACT_ATOMS: atom_id res chain seq x y z
N MET A 1 4.93 -6.29 23.30
CA MET A 1 5.75 -6.61 22.12
C MET A 1 4.79 -6.95 20.99
N LYS A 2 4.48 -5.97 20.13
CA LYS A 2 3.63 -6.19 18.96
C LYS A 2 4.53 -6.55 17.76
N PRO A 3 4.08 -7.37 16.82
CA PRO A 3 4.93 -7.85 15.74
C PRO A 3 5.17 -6.72 14.75
N GLN A 4 6.33 -6.05 14.87
CA GLN A 4 6.91 -5.32 13.75
C GLN A 4 6.86 -6.25 12.53
N PRO A 5 6.50 -5.79 11.32
CA PRO A 5 6.69 -6.60 10.12
C PRO A 5 8.11 -7.16 10.18
N THR A 6 8.22 -8.49 10.18
CA THR A 6 9.55 -9.10 10.27
C THR A 6 10.32 -8.65 9.04
N PHE A 7 11.66 -8.65 9.12
CA PHE A 7 12.47 -8.31 7.96
C PHE A 7 12.09 -9.14 6.71
N ALA A 8 11.62 -10.39 6.92
CA ALA A 8 11.09 -11.25 5.87
C ALA A 8 9.75 -10.75 5.29
N ASP A 9 8.86 -10.21 6.12
CA ASP A 9 7.59 -9.61 5.69
C ASP A 9 7.84 -8.31 4.90
N ALA A 10 8.70 -7.42 5.42
CA ALA A 10 9.08 -6.19 4.75
C ALA A 10 9.74 -6.46 3.38
N ALA A 11 10.65 -7.42 3.29
CA ALA A 11 11.29 -7.81 2.03
C ALA A 11 10.29 -8.43 1.03
N THR A 12 9.28 -9.15 1.53
CA THR A 12 8.22 -9.72 0.69
C THR A 12 7.30 -8.62 0.15
N ILE A 13 6.89 -7.68 1.01
CA ILE A 13 6.08 -6.52 0.63
C ILE A 13 6.82 -5.68 -0.41
N GLN A 14 8.10 -5.37 -0.16
CA GLN A 14 8.93 -4.59 -1.07
C GLN A 14 9.06 -5.27 -2.44
N ARG A 15 9.23 -6.59 -2.49
CA ARG A 15 9.28 -7.34 -3.74
C ARG A 15 7.96 -7.26 -4.52
N THR A 16 6.83 -7.38 -3.83
CA THR A 16 5.49 -7.24 -4.43
C THR A 16 5.33 -5.83 -5.02
N ILE A 17 5.74 -4.79 -4.28
CA ILE A 17 5.71 -3.39 -4.73
C ILE A 17 6.58 -3.21 -5.99
N THR A 18 7.84 -3.64 -5.94
CA THR A 18 8.76 -3.51 -7.09
C THR A 18 8.23 -4.25 -8.32
N THR A 19 7.60 -5.40 -8.12
CA THR A 19 6.98 -6.17 -9.22
C THR A 19 5.83 -5.41 -9.84
N ALA A 20 4.92 -4.87 -9.02
CA ALA A 20 3.78 -4.08 -9.47
C ALA A 20 4.21 -2.80 -10.21
N LEU A 21 5.23 -2.08 -9.70
CA LEU A 21 5.73 -0.85 -10.32
C LEU A 21 6.55 -1.08 -11.59
N SER A 22 7.05 -2.29 -11.83
CA SER A 22 7.81 -2.63 -13.04
C SER A 22 6.91 -3.07 -14.21
N MET A 23 5.60 -3.13 -14.00
CA MET A 23 4.65 -3.60 -15.00
C MET A 23 4.51 -2.65 -16.17
N ARG A 24 4.20 -3.22 -17.34
CA ARG A 24 3.99 -2.45 -18.56
C ARG A 24 2.65 -2.80 -19.18
N HIS A 25 1.97 -1.77 -19.66
CA HIS A 25 0.75 -1.92 -20.43
C HIS A 25 0.98 -2.79 -21.68
N GLY A 26 0.01 -3.66 -22.00
CA GLY A 26 0.10 -4.59 -23.13
C GLY A 26 1.01 -5.81 -22.95
N ARG A 27 1.82 -5.86 -21.87
CA ARG A 27 2.66 -7.02 -21.51
C ARG A 27 2.19 -7.76 -20.27
N THR A 28 1.24 -7.18 -19.55
CA THR A 28 0.74 -7.72 -18.28
C THR A 28 -0.68 -8.23 -18.49
N SER A 29 -0.93 -9.48 -18.10
CA SER A 29 -2.26 -10.07 -18.19
C SER A 29 -3.18 -9.55 -17.06
N MET A 30 -4.50 -9.54 -17.29
CA MET A 30 -5.47 -9.18 -16.25
C MET A 30 -5.42 -10.13 -15.05
N THR A 31 -5.13 -11.41 -15.26
CA THR A 31 -4.95 -12.38 -14.17
C THR A 31 -3.77 -12.00 -13.29
N THR A 32 -2.63 -11.64 -13.90
CA THR A 32 -1.45 -11.19 -13.15
C THR A 32 -1.73 -9.90 -12.37
N LEU A 33 -2.48 -8.97 -12.95
CA LEU A 33 -2.91 -7.75 -12.24
C LEU A 33 -3.81 -8.07 -11.04
N ALA A 34 -4.75 -9.00 -11.21
CA ALA A 34 -5.64 -9.43 -10.12
C ALA A 34 -4.88 -10.14 -8.98
N ASP A 35 -3.90 -10.99 -9.31
CA ASP A 35 -3.08 -11.67 -8.30
C ASP A 35 -2.26 -10.66 -7.49
N LEU A 36 -1.64 -9.68 -8.16
CA LEU A 36 -0.92 -8.61 -7.48
C LEU A 36 -1.82 -7.70 -6.67
N ASP A 37 -3.00 -7.34 -7.16
CA ASP A 37 -3.99 -6.58 -6.38
C ASP A 37 -4.35 -7.32 -5.09
N GLY A 38 -4.62 -8.63 -5.18
CA GLY A 38 -4.89 -9.46 -4.02
C GLY A 38 -3.75 -9.45 -3.00
N HIS A 39 -2.50 -9.54 -3.45
CA HIS A 39 -1.33 -9.46 -2.59
C HIS A 39 -1.16 -8.07 -1.95
N LEU A 40 -1.25 -7.01 -2.74
CA LEU A 40 -1.13 -5.62 -2.28
C LEU A 40 -2.22 -5.28 -1.25
N ARG A 41 -3.46 -5.71 -1.48
CA ARG A 41 -4.57 -5.52 -0.54
C ARG A 41 -4.35 -6.23 0.78
N ARG A 42 -3.82 -7.47 0.74
CA ARG A 42 -3.45 -8.21 1.95
C ARG A 42 -2.35 -7.47 2.73
N HIS A 43 -1.34 -6.95 2.04
CA HIS A 43 -0.25 -6.20 2.66
C HIS A 43 -0.73 -4.86 3.25
N ILE A 44 -1.60 -4.13 2.54
CA ILE A 44 -2.24 -2.92 3.07
C ILE A 44 -3.04 -3.26 4.34
N ALA A 45 -3.86 -4.32 4.32
CA ALA A 45 -4.65 -4.72 5.48
C ALA A 45 -3.79 -5.09 6.70
N SER A 46 -2.57 -5.61 6.50
CA SER A 46 -1.64 -5.87 7.61
C SER A 46 -0.94 -4.61 8.13
N LEU A 47 -0.63 -3.65 7.27
CA LEU A 47 0.14 -2.44 7.65
C LEU A 47 -0.73 -1.29 8.15
N LEU A 48 -2.00 -1.24 7.73
CA LEU A 48 -2.91 -0.13 8.00
C LEU A 48 -3.15 0.14 9.49
N PRO A 49 -3.41 -0.88 10.35
CA PRO A 49 -3.70 -0.63 11.76
C PRO A 49 -2.56 0.06 12.50
N GLU A 50 -1.31 -0.27 12.15
CA GLU A 50 -0.14 0.35 12.77
C GLU A 50 0.08 1.79 12.29
N ALA A 51 -0.17 2.06 11.01
CA ALA A 51 -0.12 3.43 10.50
C ALA A 51 -1.22 4.32 11.10
N GLU A 52 -2.40 3.75 11.39
CA GLU A 52 -3.48 4.42 12.12
C GLU A 52 -3.09 4.70 13.58
N GLU A 53 -2.51 3.72 14.29
CA GLU A 53 -1.99 3.92 15.65
C GLU A 53 -0.92 5.03 15.70
N ALA A 54 -0.02 5.07 14.71
CA ALA A 54 1.00 6.12 14.60
C ALA A 54 0.39 7.51 14.34
N ALA A 55 -0.63 7.60 13.50
CA ALA A 55 -1.35 8.84 13.25
C ALA A 55 -2.14 9.31 14.48
N ASP A 56 -2.77 8.40 15.23
CA ASP A 56 -3.48 8.74 16.48
C ASP A 56 -2.55 9.24 17.59
N ALA A 57 -1.26 8.89 17.54
CA ALA A 57 -0.25 9.42 18.45
C ALA A 57 0.15 10.88 18.13
N LEU A 58 -0.15 11.38 16.93
CA LEU A 58 0.09 12.78 16.55
C LEU A 58 -0.98 13.71 17.12
N TRP A 59 -0.60 14.95 17.36
CA TRP A 59 -1.55 15.97 17.78
C TRP A 59 -2.50 16.32 16.63
N ARG A 60 -3.82 16.15 16.85
CA ARG A 60 -4.87 16.33 15.82
C ARG A 60 -4.95 17.73 15.18
N GLY A 61 -4.32 18.73 15.80
CA GLY A 61 -4.23 20.09 15.24
C GLY A 61 -3.00 20.31 14.35
N SER A 62 -2.12 19.32 14.20
CA SER A 62 -0.88 19.45 13.42
C SER A 62 -1.12 19.20 11.94
N ILE A 63 -0.27 19.83 11.12
CA ILE A 63 -0.22 19.59 9.66
C ILE A 63 0.14 18.12 9.38
N ASP A 64 1.01 17.52 10.19
CA ASP A 64 1.44 16.13 10.05
C ASP A 64 0.27 15.16 10.28
N TRP A 65 -0.56 15.40 11.29
CA TRP A 65 -1.78 14.61 11.52
C TRP A 65 -2.75 14.73 10.36
N SER A 66 -3.04 15.96 9.89
CA SER A 66 -3.98 16.17 8.79
C SER A 66 -3.51 15.51 7.49
N ARG A 67 -2.19 15.55 7.22
CA ARG A 67 -1.59 14.88 6.07
C ARG A 67 -1.66 13.36 6.18
N GLN A 68 -1.30 12.79 7.33
CA GLN A 68 -1.37 11.34 7.53
C GLN A 68 -2.81 10.82 7.46
N ALA A 69 -3.75 11.50 8.12
CA ALA A 69 -5.16 11.15 8.10
C ALA A 69 -5.72 11.15 6.66
N GLY A 70 -5.40 12.18 5.86
CA GLY A 70 -5.84 12.25 4.47
C GLY A 70 -5.29 11.11 3.60
N VAL A 71 -4.03 10.71 3.80
CA VAL A 71 -3.45 9.56 3.09
C VAL A 71 -4.11 8.25 3.53
N LEU A 72 -4.35 8.06 4.83
CA LEU A 72 -5.01 6.86 5.36
C LEU A 72 -6.44 6.72 4.84
N ASP A 73 -7.20 7.81 4.78
CA ASP A 73 -8.55 7.81 4.20
C ASP A 73 -8.51 7.47 2.70
N ALA A 74 -7.58 8.05 1.94
CA ALA A 74 -7.39 7.70 0.54
C ALA A 74 -7.04 6.21 0.38
N ILE A 75 -6.22 5.62 1.25
CA ILE A 75 -5.88 4.19 1.24
C ILE A 75 -7.12 3.32 1.48
N ARG A 76 -7.96 3.70 2.47
CA ARG A 76 -9.21 2.99 2.80
C ARG A 76 -10.18 3.00 1.62
N GLU A 77 -10.39 4.15 1.00
CA GLU A 77 -11.26 4.29 -0.17
C GLU A 77 -10.74 3.48 -1.36
N HIS A 78 -9.42 3.40 -1.52
CA HIS A 78 -8.75 2.64 -2.57
C HIS A 78 -8.63 1.14 -2.25
N THR A 79 -9.63 0.52 -1.64
CA THR A 79 -9.75 -0.95 -1.45
C THR A 79 -10.79 -1.62 -2.37
N GLN A 80 -11.39 -0.84 -3.28
CA GLN A 80 -12.38 -1.31 -4.25
C GLN A 80 -11.83 -2.39 -5.21
N PRO A 81 -12.68 -3.24 -5.82
CA PRO A 81 -12.24 -4.20 -6.82
C PRO A 81 -11.58 -3.53 -8.03
N LEU A 82 -10.66 -4.25 -8.70
CA LEU A 82 -10.05 -3.75 -9.94
C LEU A 82 -11.10 -3.46 -11.03
N PRO A 83 -10.91 -2.38 -11.82
CA PRO A 83 -11.74 -2.10 -12.97
C PRO A 83 -11.52 -3.12 -14.09
N THR A 84 -12.52 -3.30 -14.95
CA THR A 84 -12.47 -4.26 -16.07
C THR A 84 -11.52 -3.84 -17.19
N SER A 85 -11.16 -2.55 -17.26
CA SER A 85 -10.24 -2.00 -18.25
C SER A 85 -8.78 -2.31 -17.88
N PRO A 86 -7.97 -2.93 -18.75
CA PRO A 86 -6.58 -3.27 -18.45
C PRO A 86 -5.68 -2.08 -18.11
N LEU A 87 -5.92 -0.91 -18.73
CA LEU A 87 -5.15 0.30 -18.44
C LEU A 87 -5.50 0.86 -17.07
N SER A 88 -6.79 0.91 -16.75
CA SER A 88 -7.27 1.35 -15.44
C SER A 88 -6.85 0.38 -14.34
N ALA A 89 -6.89 -0.93 -14.60
CA ALA A 89 -6.47 -1.95 -13.65
C ALA A 89 -4.97 -1.85 -13.34
N LEU A 90 -4.14 -1.59 -14.35
CA LEU A 90 -2.72 -1.34 -14.16
C LEU A 90 -2.48 -0.09 -13.29
N ALA A 91 -3.17 1.02 -13.58
CA ALA A 91 -3.06 2.25 -12.81
C ALA A 91 -3.46 2.06 -11.33
N ASP A 92 -4.54 1.33 -11.07
CA ASP A 92 -5.00 1.01 -9.71
C ASP A 92 -3.99 0.11 -8.97
N VAL A 93 -3.41 -0.88 -9.64
CA VAL A 93 -2.35 -1.74 -9.07
C VAL A 93 -1.11 -0.91 -8.73
N GLU A 94 -0.68 0.00 -9.62
CA GLU A 94 0.44 0.91 -9.33
C GLU A 94 0.14 1.84 -8.15
N GLN A 95 -1.07 2.40 -8.09
CA GLN A 95 -1.47 3.28 -7.00
C GLN A 95 -1.50 2.55 -5.66
N ARG A 96 -2.01 1.30 -5.63
CA ARG A 96 -1.95 0.44 -4.44
C ARG A 96 -0.52 0.10 -4.05
N ALA A 97 0.36 -0.14 -5.01
CA ALA A 97 1.78 -0.38 -4.74
C ALA A 97 2.43 0.85 -4.07
N ARG A 98 2.10 2.08 -4.52
CA ARG A 98 2.56 3.32 -3.89
C ARG A 98 1.99 3.50 -2.48
N HIS A 99 0.71 3.19 -2.26
CA HIS A 99 0.10 3.18 -0.93
C HIS A 99 0.79 2.19 0.00
N CYS A 100 1.08 0.99 -0.49
CA CYS A 100 1.80 -0.03 0.27
C CYS A 100 3.24 0.39 0.59
N GLN A 101 3.93 1.05 -0.34
CA GLN A 101 5.25 1.64 -0.09
C GLN A 101 5.18 2.72 0.99
N TRP A 102 4.23 3.65 0.88
CA TRP A 102 4.06 4.71 1.88
C TRP A 102 3.83 4.12 3.28
N LEU A 103 2.97 3.10 3.38
CA LEU A 103 2.75 2.39 4.64
C LEU A 103 4.04 1.73 5.14
N LEU A 104 4.80 1.06 4.27
CA LEU A 104 6.06 0.43 4.64
C LEU A 104 7.11 1.45 5.14
N ASP A 105 7.17 2.63 4.50
CA ASP A 105 8.08 3.71 4.89
C ASP A 105 7.70 4.34 6.24
N GLN A 106 6.43 4.25 6.67
CA GLN A 106 6.06 4.65 8.05
C GLN A 106 6.55 3.63 9.10
N HIS A 107 6.78 2.38 8.69
CA HIS A 107 7.20 1.29 9.58
C HIS A 107 8.72 1.11 9.66
N ALA A 108 9.43 1.41 8.58
CA ALA A 108 10.89 1.40 8.56
C ALA A 108 11.41 2.81 8.86
N PRO A 109 12.16 3.03 9.96
CA PRO A 109 12.81 4.32 10.16
C PRO A 109 13.70 4.65 8.96
N PRO A 110 13.81 5.92 8.55
CA PRO A 110 14.76 6.31 7.51
C PRO A 110 16.17 5.90 7.99
N VAL A 111 16.84 5.07 7.19
CA VAL A 111 18.23 4.64 7.41
C VAL A 111 19.19 5.80 7.29
#